data_AF-A0A7S4FMI7-F1
#
_entry.id   AF-A0A7S4FMI7-F1
#
_cell.length_a   1.000
_cell.length_b   1.000
_cell.length_c   1.000
_cell.angle_alpha   90.00
_cell.angle_beta   90.00
_cell.angle_gamma   90.00
#
_symmetry.space_group_name_H-M   'P 1'
#
loop_
_entity.id
_entity.type
_entity.pdbx_description
1 polymer ?
#
loop_
_entity_poly.entity_id
_entity_poly.type
_entity_poly.pdbx_seq_one_letter_code
_entity_poly.pdbx_strand_id
1 'polypeptide(L)'
;RKWRPLPLSTVELQKLAARHLRMGSEQTMNLAEGLYNEGFLSYPRTETDRFSMTDGELGQLVQEQTGHPTWGAYALQLTQGGYRRPREGRNDDKAHPPIHPTKLAAALVGDRARLYELVARHFVACCSEDAL
;
A
#
# COMPACT_ATOMS: atom_id res chain seq x y z
N ARG A 1 7.20 -8.27 20.08
CA ARG A 1 6.09 -8.42 19.12
C ARG A 1 5.54 -7.09 18.68
N LYS A 2 5.84 -6.72 17.43
CA LYS A 2 5.30 -5.53 16.77
C LYS A 2 4.49 -6.02 15.58
N TRP A 3 3.19 -5.75 15.60
CA TRP A 3 2.28 -6.24 14.56
C TRP A 3 2.57 -5.58 13.21
N ARG A 4 2.36 -6.33 12.13
CA ARG A 4 2.30 -5.78 10.79
C ARG A 4 1.15 -4.77 10.67
N PRO A 5 1.24 -3.79 9.76
CA PRO A 5 0.24 -2.75 9.65
C PRO A 5 -1.13 -3.30 9.23
N LEU A 6 -2.18 -2.56 9.57
CA LEU A 6 -3.49 -2.73 8.95
C LEU A 6 -3.46 -2.14 7.53
N PRO A 7 -4.32 -2.63 6.62
CA PRO A 7 -4.55 -2.03 5.32
C PRO A 7 -4.82 -0.52 5.41
N LEU A 8 -4.39 0.21 4.38
CA LEU A 8 -4.26 1.66 4.45
C LEU A 8 -5.58 2.35 4.10
N SER A 9 -6.14 3.15 5.01
CA SER A 9 -7.26 4.04 4.76
C SER A 9 -6.77 5.47 4.46
N THR A 10 -7.68 6.36 4.05
CA THR A 10 -7.37 7.78 3.76
C THR A 10 -6.72 8.48 4.95
N VAL A 11 -7.31 8.30 6.14
CA VAL A 11 -6.84 8.96 7.36
C VAL A 11 -5.46 8.46 7.75
N GLU A 12 -5.22 7.15 7.63
CA GLU A 12 -3.90 6.58 7.95
C GLU A 12 -2.84 6.96 6.92
N LEU A 13 -3.18 7.02 5.63
CA LEU A 13 -2.28 7.55 4.59
C LEU A 13 -1.81 8.97 4.92
N GLN A 14 -2.75 9.87 5.23
CA GLN A 14 -2.42 11.27 5.56
C GLN A 14 -1.55 11.38 6.82
N LYS A 15 -1.83 10.59 7.87
CA LYS A 15 -1.01 10.57 9.09
C LYS A 15 0.41 10.07 8.81
N LEU A 16 0.55 9.00 8.03
CA LEU A 16 1.86 8.44 7.68
C LEU A 16 2.66 9.38 6.77
N ALA A 17 2.01 9.99 5.78
CA ALA A 17 2.64 10.96 4.89
C ALA A 17 3.12 12.20 5.66
N ALA A 18 2.33 12.74 6.58
CA ALA A 18 2.76 13.84 7.45
C ALA A 18 3.94 13.45 8.34
N ARG A 19 3.87 12.26 8.97
CA ARG A 19 4.91 11.77 9.89
C ARG A 19 6.23 11.44 9.21
N HIS A 20 6.18 10.80 8.05
CA HIS A 20 7.37 10.22 7.41
C HIS A 20 7.85 11.01 6.20
N LEU A 21 6.95 11.66 5.47
CA LEU A 21 7.28 12.40 4.24
C LEU A 21 7.25 13.92 4.41
N ARG A 22 6.72 14.42 5.54
CA ARG A 22 6.49 15.86 5.81
C ARG A 22 5.51 16.50 4.82
N MET A 23 4.56 15.73 4.31
CA MET A 23 3.52 16.20 3.39
C MET A 23 2.25 16.58 4.16
N GLY A 24 1.66 17.73 3.82
CA GLY A 24 0.33 18.11 4.32
C GLY A 24 -0.78 17.21 3.76
N SER A 25 -1.96 17.23 4.39
CA SER A 25 -3.12 16.43 3.94
C SER A 25 -3.53 16.76 2.50
N GLU A 26 -3.63 18.05 2.15
CA GLU A 26 -3.97 18.50 0.80
C GLU A 26 -2.96 18.01 -0.25
N GLN A 27 -1.66 18.23 -0.01
CA GLN A 27 -0.59 17.75 -0.90
C GLN A 27 -0.64 16.23 -1.06
N THR A 28 -0.83 15.49 0.04
CA THR A 28 -0.92 14.03 0.04
C THR A 28 -2.07 13.55 -0.84
N MET A 29 -3.26 14.13 -0.68
CA MET A 29 -4.43 13.73 -1.46
C MET A 29 -4.30 14.09 -2.94
N ASN A 30 -3.78 15.29 -3.26
CA ASN A 30 -3.57 15.69 -4.65
C ASN A 30 -2.60 14.74 -5.38
N LEU A 31 -1.51 14.34 -4.71
CA LEU A 31 -0.55 13.38 -5.27
C LEU A 31 -1.15 11.97 -5.39
N ALA A 32 -1.90 11.51 -4.38
CA ALA A 32 -2.53 10.19 -4.40
C ALA A 32 -3.61 10.09 -5.50
N GLU A 33 -4.40 11.14 -5.72
CA GLU A 33 -5.36 11.22 -6.82
C GLU A 33 -4.68 11.21 -8.18
N GLY A 34 -3.57 11.92 -8.34
CA GLY A 34 -2.76 11.86 -9.56
C GLY A 34 -2.27 10.43 -9.84
N LEU A 35 -1.75 9.74 -8.83
CA LEU A 35 -1.31 8.35 -8.94
C LEU A 35 -2.46 7.38 -9.24
N TYR A 36 -3.65 7.61 -8.67
CA TYR A 36 -4.86 6.85 -8.98
C TYR A 36 -5.31 7.05 -10.42
N ASN A 37 -5.35 8.29 -10.91
CA ASN A 37 -5.75 8.61 -12.28
C ASN A 37 -4.82 7.99 -13.32
N GLU A 38 -3.54 7.81 -12.98
CA GLU A 38 -2.55 7.10 -13.80
C GLU A 38 -2.60 5.56 -13.62
N GLY A 39 -3.42 5.06 -12.70
CA GLY A 39 -3.63 3.64 -12.47
C GLY A 39 -2.54 2.96 -11.64
N PHE A 40 -1.75 3.72 -10.88
CA PHE A 40 -0.71 3.18 -9.99
C PHE A 40 -1.22 2.81 -8.61
N LEU A 41 -2.26 3.50 -8.12
CA LEU A 41 -2.89 3.23 -6.82
C LEU A 41 -4.39 2.96 -7.00
N SER A 42 -4.99 2.25 -6.05
CA SER A 42 -6.44 2.22 -5.88
C SER A 42 -6.98 3.59 -5.42
N TYR A 43 -8.31 3.76 -5.45
CA TYR A 43 -8.96 5.03 -5.13
C TYR A 43 -8.59 5.51 -3.71
N PRO A 44 -8.02 6.73 -3.54
CA PRO A 44 -7.37 7.12 -2.29
C PRO A 44 -8.33 7.71 -1.25
N ARG A 45 -9.64 7.73 -1.53
CA ARG A 45 -10.68 8.21 -0.62
C ARG A 45 -11.56 7.04 -0.19
N THR A 46 -11.10 6.35 0.83
CA THR A 46 -11.76 5.21 1.46
C THR A 46 -11.56 5.20 2.98
N GLU A 47 -12.54 4.67 3.70
CA GLU A 47 -12.43 4.34 5.12
C GLU A 47 -12.08 2.87 5.35
N THR A 48 -12.08 2.05 4.30
CA THR A 48 -11.88 0.61 4.34
C THR A 48 -10.46 0.26 4.77
N ASP A 49 -10.34 -0.60 5.78
CA ASP A 49 -9.08 -1.10 6.33
C ASP A 49 -9.02 -2.64 6.36
N ARG A 50 -9.75 -3.28 5.45
CA ARG A 50 -9.77 -4.74 5.21
C ARG A 50 -9.82 -5.05 3.72
N PHE A 51 -9.12 -6.09 3.27
CA PHE A 51 -9.19 -6.51 1.86
C PHE A 51 -10.27 -7.58 1.67
N SER A 52 -11.20 -7.34 0.75
CA SER A 52 -12.16 -8.34 0.25
C SER A 52 -11.55 -9.27 -0.82
N MET A 53 -10.39 -8.90 -1.37
CA MET A 53 -9.64 -9.69 -2.35
C MET A 53 -9.23 -11.06 -1.79
N THR A 54 -9.20 -12.04 -2.68
CA THR A 54 -8.65 -13.37 -2.44
C THR A 54 -7.13 -13.30 -2.22
N ASP A 55 -6.56 -14.34 -1.60
CA ASP A 55 -5.10 -14.43 -1.45
C ASP A 55 -4.37 -14.52 -2.81
N GLY A 56 -5.03 -15.06 -3.84
CA GLY A 56 -4.49 -15.11 -5.20
C GLY A 56 -4.35 -13.72 -5.82
N GLU A 57 -5.39 -12.88 -5.71
CA GLU A 57 -5.37 -11.49 -6.20
C GLU A 57 -4.34 -10.64 -5.44
N LEU A 58 -4.29 -10.77 -4.11
CA LEU A 58 -3.28 -10.07 -3.30
C LEU A 58 -1.86 -10.56 -3.63
N GLY A 59 -1.69 -11.85 -3.84
CA GLY A 59 -0.42 -12.45 -4.26
C GLY A 59 0.06 -11.93 -5.61
N GLN A 60 -0.83 -11.71 -6.57
CA GLN A 60 -0.50 -11.09 -7.86
C GLN A 60 -0.01 -9.65 -7.69
N LEU A 61 -0.69 -8.85 -6.86
CA LEU A 61 -0.26 -7.49 -6.56
C LEU A 61 1.13 -7.45 -5.89
N VAL A 62 1.43 -8.40 -4.99
CA VAL A 62 2.77 -8.55 -4.41
C VAL A 62 3.79 -8.97 -5.48
N GLN A 63 3.43 -9.89 -6.37
CA GLN A 63 4.29 -10.35 -7.47
C GLN A 63 4.67 -9.20 -8.41
N GLU A 64 3.75 -8.28 -8.72
CA GLU A 64 4.05 -7.10 -9.54
C GLU A 64 5.11 -6.18 -8.90
N GLN A 65 5.15 -6.12 -7.56
CA GLN A 65 6.13 -5.30 -6.84
C GLN A 65 7.55 -5.87 -6.83
N THR A 66 7.75 -7.12 -7.25
CA THR A 66 9.08 -7.78 -7.28
C THR A 66 10.10 -7.07 -8.18
N GLY A 67 9.63 -6.31 -9.17
CA GLY A 67 10.49 -5.54 -10.07
C GLY A 67 11.03 -4.22 -9.49
N HIS A 68 10.58 -3.78 -8.31
CA HIS A 68 11.06 -2.51 -7.76
C HIS A 68 12.49 -2.64 -7.19
N PRO A 69 13.43 -1.73 -7.50
CA PRO A 69 14.83 -1.85 -7.05
C PRO A 69 15.01 -1.83 -5.53
N THR A 70 14.10 -1.18 -4.79
CA THR A 70 14.27 -0.94 -3.35
C THR A 70 13.56 -1.96 -2.44
N TRP A 71 12.40 -2.49 -2.85
CA TRP A 71 11.63 -3.45 -2.04
C TRP A 71 11.27 -4.73 -2.79
N GLY A 72 11.63 -4.85 -4.08
CA GLY A 72 11.28 -5.99 -4.91
C GLY A 72 11.87 -7.31 -4.39
N ALA A 73 13.10 -7.27 -3.85
CA ALA A 73 13.71 -8.43 -3.20
C ALA A 73 12.89 -8.92 -1.99
N TYR A 74 12.29 -8.01 -1.22
CA TYR A 74 11.44 -8.38 -0.10
C TYR A 74 10.08 -8.90 -0.57
N ALA A 75 9.47 -8.25 -1.57
CA ALA A 75 8.25 -8.75 -2.20
C ALA A 75 8.44 -10.17 -2.77
N LEU A 76 9.61 -10.46 -3.36
CA LEU A 76 9.95 -11.79 -3.87
C LEU A 76 9.99 -12.85 -2.77
N GLN A 77 10.48 -12.52 -1.57
CA GLN A 77 10.44 -13.44 -0.43
C GLN A 77 8.99 -13.78 -0.03
N LEU A 78 8.06 -12.82 -0.15
CA LEU A 78 6.66 -13.07 0.13
C LEU A 78 6.05 -14.04 -0.89
N THR A 79 6.38 -13.91 -2.17
CA THR A 79 5.89 -14.85 -3.20
C THR A 79 6.51 -16.25 -3.09
N GLN A 80 7.64 -16.37 -2.38
CA GLN A 80 8.33 -17.63 -2.10
C GLN A 80 7.95 -18.27 -0.74
N GLY A 81 6.76 -17.93 -0.21
CA GLY A 81 6.21 -18.55 1.01
C GLY A 81 6.23 -17.65 2.26
N GLY A 82 6.80 -16.45 2.16
CA GLY A 82 6.75 -15.43 3.20
C GLY A 82 5.38 -14.73 3.30
N TYR A 83 4.49 -14.88 2.32
CA TYR A 83 3.18 -14.24 2.31
C TYR A 83 2.34 -14.64 3.52
N ARG A 84 1.71 -13.64 4.14
CA ARG A 84 0.62 -13.81 5.10
C ARG A 84 -0.54 -12.94 4.68
N ARG A 85 -1.75 -13.45 4.85
CA ARG A 85 -2.96 -12.66 4.60
C ARG A 85 -2.92 -11.37 5.45
N PRO A 86 -3.19 -10.20 4.85
CA PRO A 86 -3.30 -8.94 5.59
C PRO A 86 -4.23 -9.06 6.80
N ARG A 87 -3.89 -8.33 7.86
CA ARG A 87 -4.77 -8.21 9.02
C ARG A 87 -6.03 -7.45 8.60
N GLU A 88 -7.15 -7.78 9.24
CA GLU A 88 -8.41 -7.08 9.01
C GLU A 88 -8.61 -6.01 10.08
N GLY A 89 -8.83 -4.77 9.64
CA GLY A 89 -9.34 -3.71 10.50
C GLY A 89 -10.84 -3.81 10.70
N ARG A 90 -11.44 -2.76 11.27
CA ARG A 90 -12.85 -2.75 11.66
C ARG A 90 -13.75 -1.99 10.68
N ASN A 91 -13.18 -1.30 9.71
CA ASN A 91 -13.90 -0.37 8.84
C ASN A 91 -14.02 -0.93 7.42
N ASP A 92 -15.16 -0.67 6.79
CA ASP A 92 -15.47 -1.07 5.42
C ASP A 92 -16.58 -0.16 4.88
N ASP A 93 -16.26 0.67 3.89
CA ASP A 93 -17.20 1.57 3.23
C ASP A 93 -18.09 0.85 2.20
N LYS A 94 -17.82 -0.44 1.92
CA LYS A 94 -18.52 -1.29 0.94
C LYS A 94 -18.45 -0.82 -0.50
N ALA A 95 -17.59 0.15 -0.81
CA ALA A 95 -17.46 0.75 -2.13
C ALA A 95 -16.05 0.61 -2.70
N HIS A 96 -15.03 0.76 -1.84
CA HIS A 96 -13.64 0.79 -2.25
C HIS A 96 -12.78 -0.13 -1.37
N PRO A 97 -11.78 -0.82 -1.97
CA PRO A 97 -10.78 -1.54 -1.19
C PRO A 97 -9.85 -0.54 -0.48
N PRO A 98 -9.06 -0.98 0.51
CA PRO A 98 -7.99 -0.17 1.09
C PRO A 98 -7.04 0.36 0.02
N ILE A 99 -6.32 1.44 0.33
CA ILE A 99 -5.35 2.06 -0.56
C ILE A 99 -4.16 1.10 -0.75
N HIS A 100 -3.89 0.69 -1.99
CA HIS A 100 -2.82 -0.25 -2.34
C HIS A 100 -2.26 0.04 -3.75
N PRO A 101 -1.02 -0.40 -4.07
CA PRO A 101 -0.51 -0.29 -5.42
C PRO A 101 -1.24 -1.26 -6.35
N THR A 102 -1.69 -0.76 -7.50
CA THR A 102 -2.37 -1.57 -8.53
C THR A 102 -1.45 -1.94 -9.69
N LYS A 103 -0.31 -1.25 -9.82
CA LYS A 103 0.75 -1.49 -10.81
C LYS A 103 2.11 -1.11 -10.25
N LEU A 104 3.19 -1.69 -10.78
CA LEU A 104 4.56 -1.26 -10.48
C LEU A 104 4.87 0.13 -11.08
N ALA A 105 5.42 1.03 -10.26
CA ALA A 105 5.85 2.36 -10.68
C ALA A 105 7.31 2.64 -10.25
N ALA A 106 8.28 2.19 -11.04
CA ALA A 106 9.71 2.33 -10.71
C ALA A 106 10.37 3.62 -11.26
N ALA A 107 9.71 4.34 -12.17
CA ALA A 107 10.25 5.52 -12.83
C ALA A 107 9.68 6.85 -12.31
N LEU A 108 8.88 6.83 -11.24
CA LEU A 108 8.38 8.05 -10.62
C LEU A 108 9.53 8.86 -9.99
N VAL A 109 9.37 10.18 -9.93
CA VAL A 109 10.35 11.09 -9.31
C VAL A 109 9.69 12.01 -8.28
N GLY A 110 10.52 12.61 -7.42
CA GLY A 110 10.07 13.61 -6.44
C GLY A 110 9.03 13.07 -5.45
N ASP A 111 8.10 13.93 -5.07
CA ASP A 111 7.10 13.61 -4.03
C ASP A 111 6.10 12.52 -4.47
N ARG A 112 5.85 12.38 -5.77
CA ARG A 112 5.04 11.28 -6.30
C ARG A 112 5.70 9.92 -6.04
N ALA A 113 7.00 9.82 -6.28
CA ALA A 113 7.76 8.60 -5.99
C ALA A 113 7.73 8.28 -4.49
N ARG A 114 7.93 9.29 -3.65
CA ARG A 114 7.94 9.15 -2.19
C ARG A 114 6.59 8.67 -1.65
N LEU A 115 5.48 9.21 -2.17
CA LEU A 115 4.15 8.79 -1.75
C LEU A 115 3.81 7.37 -2.24
N TYR A 116 4.11 7.08 -3.50
CA TYR A 116 3.92 5.74 -4.06
C TYR A 116 4.73 4.69 -3.27
N GLU A 117 5.99 4.99 -2.97
CA GLU A 117 6.85 4.13 -2.15
C GLU A 117 6.25 3.86 -0.77
N LEU A 118 5.70 4.89 -0.10
CA LEU A 118 5.03 4.72 1.19
C LEU A 118 3.87 3.74 1.07
N VAL A 119 2.99 3.92 0.08
CA VAL A 119 1.82 3.04 -0.11
C VAL A 119 2.24 1.62 -0.49
N ALA A 120 3.18 1.47 -1.42
CA ALA A 120 3.65 0.17 -1.89
C ALA A 120 4.33 -0.63 -0.78
N ARG A 121 5.25 -0.02 -0.04
CA ARG A 121 5.89 -0.68 1.11
C ARG A 121 4.91 -1.01 2.22
N HIS A 122 3.93 -0.14 2.47
CA HIS A 122 2.89 -0.40 3.48
C HIS A 122 2.05 -1.62 3.09
N PHE A 123 1.62 -1.71 1.82
CA PHE A 123 0.92 -2.88 1.30
C PHE A 123 1.76 -4.17 1.40
N VAL A 124 3.01 -4.14 0.95
CA VAL A 124 3.92 -5.29 1.06
C VAL A 124 4.11 -5.71 2.52
N ALA A 125 4.20 -4.76 3.45
CA ALA A 125 4.27 -5.05 4.88
C ALA A 125 2.97 -5.65 5.44
N CYS A 126 1.79 -5.21 4.98
CA CYS A 126 0.51 -5.83 5.35
C CYS A 126 0.48 -7.33 4.99
N CYS A 127 1.10 -7.71 3.87
CA CYS A 127 1.18 -9.08 3.38
C CYS A 127 2.32 -9.91 4.00
N SER A 128 2.99 -9.41 5.04
CA SER A 128 4.16 -10.06 5.67
C SER A 128 3.84 -10.63 7.06
N GLU A 129 4.84 -11.18 7.75
CA GLU A 129 4.73 -11.59 9.15
C GLU A 129 4.82 -10.41 10.13
N ASP A 130 4.31 -10.63 11.35
CA ASP A 130 4.56 -9.71 12.46
C ASP A 130 6.03 -9.81 12.88
N ALA A 131 6.63 -8.69 13.30
CA ALA A 131 7.98 -8.73 13.87
C ALA A 131 7.95 -9.37 15.27
N LEU A 132 8.93 -10.23 15.53
CA LEU A 132 9.09 -10.97 16.80
C LEU A 132 9.21 -10.05 18.03
#